data_AF-A0A774MX47-F1
#
_entry.id   AF-A0A774MX47-F1
#
_cell.length_a   1.000
_cell.length_b   1.000
_cell.length_c   1.000
_cell.angle_alpha   90.00
_cell.angle_beta   90.00
_cell.angle_gamma   90.00
#
_symmetry.space_group_name_H-M   'P 1'
#
loop_
_entity.id
_entity.type
_entity.pdbx_description
1 polymer ?
#
loop_
_entity_poly.entity_id
_entity_poly.type
_entity_poly.pdbx_seq_one_letter_code
_entity_poly.pdbx_strand_id
1 'polypeptide(L)'
;MLINISVRTCIILFMVCAFLLVDTLQIAFLHDLPILITCNIIYLISALLLWWYMTCYLVVPINTVKKSIEEVAAGNLSIHISEFGNNCAGRLIPGINSLSENISALVREIRSSSQTAMTLSEQLAARSLSLSVKTEQQSASLIQTAASIDEMAASTKNNADNTRMASIQADCATQCARKGGELMVRVTENMRSITDCASQMTEIISLIDGIAFQTNILALNAAVEAARAGDHGKGFSVVAGEVRNLAHRSAEAAKSIKALIDVTHDNVRQGAAIVQEAEKNMQEIVGGSGQLNVLMSEISTTTREQEKGINQITLA
;
A
#
# COMPACT_ATOMS: atom_id res chain seq x y z
N MET A 1 -56.18 -35.26 -62.41
CA MET A 1 -56.01 -34.49 -63.67
C MET A 1 -56.55 -33.05 -63.59
N LEU A 2 -57.54 -32.74 -62.74
CA LEU A 2 -58.12 -31.38 -62.59
C LEU A 2 -57.28 -30.36 -61.78
N ILE A 3 -56.26 -30.80 -61.04
CA ILE A 3 -55.47 -29.94 -60.12
C ILE A 3 -54.65 -28.87 -60.85
N ASN A 4 -54.23 -29.12 -62.10
CA ASN A 4 -53.41 -28.18 -62.89
C ASN A 4 -54.21 -27.38 -63.92
N ILE A 5 -55.54 -27.54 -63.96
CA ILE A 5 -56.40 -26.80 -64.89
C ILE A 5 -56.73 -25.46 -64.25
N SER A 6 -56.45 -24.36 -64.96
CA SER A 6 -56.85 -23.02 -64.50
C SER A 6 -58.34 -23.00 -64.21
N VAL A 7 -58.76 -22.39 -63.09
CA VAL A 7 -60.18 -22.23 -62.72
C VAL A 7 -60.99 -21.67 -63.89
N ARG A 8 -60.38 -20.77 -64.69
CA ARG A 8 -60.94 -20.25 -65.94
C ARG A 8 -61.27 -21.34 -66.95
N THR A 9 -60.32 -22.24 -67.23
CA THR A 9 -60.48 -23.33 -68.19
C THR A 9 -61.50 -24.36 -67.73
N CYS A 10 -61.56 -24.66 -66.42
CA CYS A 10 -62.54 -25.57 -65.85
C CYS A 10 -63.97 -25.02 -65.95
N ILE A 11 -64.16 -23.72 -65.65
CA ILE A 11 -65.47 -23.07 -65.74
C ILE A 11 -65.92 -22.94 -67.20
N ILE A 12 -65.02 -22.62 -68.13
CA ILE A 12 -65.33 -22.58 -69.57
C ILE A 12 -65.72 -23.97 -70.07
N LEU A 13 -64.97 -25.01 -69.70
CA LEU A 13 -65.31 -26.39 -70.06
C LEU A 13 -66.68 -26.80 -69.48
N PHE A 14 -66.96 -26.46 -68.21
CA PHE A 14 -68.25 -26.71 -67.59
C PHE A 14 -69.39 -25.97 -68.30
N MET A 15 -69.18 -24.70 -68.65
CA MET A 15 -70.13 -23.91 -69.45
C MET A 15 -70.35 -24.58 -70.81
N VAL A 16 -69.30 -24.89 -71.57
CA VAL A 16 -69.45 -25.55 -72.89
C VAL A 16 -70.16 -26.90 -72.77
N CYS A 17 -69.86 -27.70 -71.74
CA CYS A 17 -70.57 -28.95 -71.48
C CYS A 17 -72.05 -28.71 -71.10
N ALA A 18 -72.34 -27.72 -70.27
CA ALA A 18 -73.71 -27.35 -69.90
C ALA A 18 -74.50 -26.82 -71.11
N PHE A 19 -73.86 -26.05 -71.98
CA PHE A 19 -74.41 -25.60 -73.25
C PHE A 19 -74.80 -26.77 -74.14
N LEU A 20 -73.86 -27.68 -74.41
CA LEU A 20 -74.11 -28.85 -75.25
C LEU A 20 -75.21 -29.75 -74.66
N LEU A 21 -75.26 -29.88 -73.34
CA LEU A 21 -76.29 -30.67 -72.65
C LEU A 21 -77.67 -30.01 -72.74
N VAL A 22 -77.76 -28.69 -72.50
CA VAL A 22 -79.03 -27.95 -72.62
C VAL A 22 -79.53 -27.93 -74.07
N ASP A 23 -78.65 -27.72 -75.03
CA ASP A 23 -78.97 -27.67 -76.45
C ASP A 23 -79.44 -29.05 -76.97
N THR A 24 -78.76 -30.14 -76.58
CA THR A 24 -79.21 -31.51 -76.89
C THR A 24 -80.56 -31.86 -76.24
N LEU A 25 -80.81 -31.40 -75.00
CA LEU A 25 -82.10 -31.61 -74.33
C LEU A 25 -83.24 -30.82 -74.99
N GLN A 26 -82.97 -29.58 -75.43
CA GLN A 26 -83.93 -28.75 -76.15
C GLN A 26 -84.31 -29.35 -77.50
N ILE A 27 -83.33 -29.81 -78.29
CA ILE A 27 -83.56 -30.48 -79.57
C ILE A 27 -84.41 -31.75 -79.39
N ALA A 28 -84.24 -32.48 -78.28
CA ALA A 28 -84.98 -33.71 -78.01
C ALA A 28 -86.44 -33.50 -77.56
N PHE A 29 -86.78 -32.39 -76.89
CA PHE A 29 -88.10 -32.15 -76.29
C PHE A 29 -88.96 -31.08 -77.00
N LEU A 30 -88.37 -30.07 -77.64
CA LEU A 30 -89.10 -28.99 -78.32
C LEU A 30 -88.58 -28.81 -79.76
N HIS A 31 -89.45 -28.99 -80.75
CA HIS A 31 -89.10 -28.87 -82.17
C HIS A 31 -89.39 -27.46 -82.72
N ASP A 32 -89.28 -26.41 -81.89
CA ASP A 32 -89.66 -25.04 -82.23
C ASP A 32 -88.42 -24.11 -82.33
N LEU A 33 -88.11 -23.68 -83.56
CA LEU A 33 -86.89 -22.96 -83.93
C LEU A 33 -86.66 -21.60 -83.20
N PRO A 34 -87.67 -20.73 -82.97
CA PRO A 34 -87.43 -19.41 -82.38
C PRO A 34 -87.05 -19.46 -80.89
N ILE A 35 -87.54 -20.47 -80.16
CA ILE A 35 -87.22 -20.67 -78.74
C ILE A 35 -85.76 -21.08 -78.57
N LEU A 36 -85.26 -21.93 -79.47
CA LEU A 36 -83.86 -22.39 -79.47
C LEU A 36 -82.89 -21.22 -79.66
N ILE A 37 -83.18 -20.30 -80.60
CA ILE A 37 -82.33 -19.12 -80.88
C ILE A 37 -82.26 -18.19 -79.67
N THR A 38 -83.39 -17.93 -79.01
CA THR A 38 -83.45 -16.99 -77.88
C THR A 38 -82.72 -17.54 -76.64
N CYS A 39 -82.86 -18.83 -76.34
CA CYS A 39 -82.10 -19.49 -75.28
C CYS A 39 -80.59 -19.45 -75.53
N ASN A 40 -80.16 -19.69 -76.78
CA ASN A 40 -78.76 -19.63 -77.19
C ASN A 40 -78.16 -18.21 -76.99
N ILE A 41 -78.92 -17.16 -77.33
CA ILE A 41 -78.49 -15.76 -77.14
C ILE A 41 -78.34 -15.42 -75.66
N ILE A 42 -79.32 -15.80 -74.83
CA ILE A 42 -79.27 -15.58 -73.37
C ILE A 42 -78.06 -16.31 -72.78
N TYR A 43 -77.81 -17.54 -73.23
CA TYR A 43 -76.65 -18.32 -72.81
C TYR A 43 -75.33 -17.61 -73.16
N LEU A 44 -75.18 -17.16 -74.41
CA LEU A 44 -73.97 -16.45 -74.86
C LEU A 44 -73.72 -15.18 -74.03
N ILE A 45 -74.76 -14.38 -73.76
CA ILE A 45 -74.67 -13.16 -72.95
C ILE A 45 -74.27 -13.51 -71.51
N SER A 46 -74.88 -14.54 -70.92
CA SER A 46 -74.54 -14.99 -69.56
C SER A 46 -73.10 -15.48 -69.45
N ALA A 47 -72.61 -16.19 -70.47
CA ALA A 47 -71.22 -16.66 -70.54
C ALA A 47 -70.22 -15.50 -70.66
N LEU A 48 -70.55 -14.48 -71.46
CA LEU A 48 -69.71 -13.29 -71.65
C LEU A 48 -69.66 -12.44 -70.37
N LEU A 49 -70.80 -12.23 -69.69
CA LEU A 49 -70.87 -11.56 -68.39
C LEU A 49 -70.09 -12.31 -67.31
N LEU A 50 -70.23 -13.64 -67.25
CA LEU A 50 -69.48 -14.49 -66.31
C LEU A 50 -67.97 -14.40 -66.58
N TRP A 51 -67.57 -14.42 -67.85
CA TRP A 51 -66.17 -14.30 -68.26
C TRP A 51 -65.58 -12.94 -67.89
N TRP A 52 -66.31 -11.86 -68.13
CA TRP A 52 -65.91 -10.51 -67.75
C TRP A 52 -65.79 -10.38 -66.22
N TYR A 53 -66.81 -10.85 -65.49
CA TYR A 53 -66.82 -10.86 -64.03
C TYR A 53 -65.62 -11.63 -63.46
N MET A 54 -65.35 -12.85 -63.94
CA MET A 54 -64.22 -13.66 -63.48
C MET A 54 -62.87 -13.03 -63.80
N THR A 55 -62.71 -12.44 -64.98
CA THR A 55 -61.44 -11.84 -65.38
C THR A 55 -61.14 -10.60 -64.54
N CYS A 56 -62.10 -9.69 -64.40
CA CYS A 56 -61.92 -8.45 -63.65
C CYS A 56 -61.92 -8.65 -62.14
N TYR A 57 -62.78 -9.52 -61.59
CA TYR A 57 -62.95 -9.66 -60.14
C TYR A 57 -62.20 -10.83 -59.51
N LEU A 58 -61.70 -11.81 -60.27
CA LEU A 58 -60.94 -12.94 -59.72
C LEU A 58 -59.50 -13.00 -60.25
N VAL A 59 -59.30 -12.98 -61.57
CA VAL A 59 -57.98 -13.23 -62.17
C VAL A 59 -57.01 -12.07 -61.97
N VAL A 60 -57.42 -10.84 -62.32
CA VAL A 60 -56.55 -9.66 -62.20
C VAL A 60 -56.12 -9.41 -60.74
N PRO A 61 -57.02 -9.42 -59.73
CA PRO A 61 -56.63 -9.20 -58.34
C PRO A 61 -55.72 -10.29 -57.77
N ILE A 62 -55.95 -11.57 -58.11
CA ILE A 62 -55.09 -12.69 -57.69
C ILE A 62 -53.69 -12.54 -58.30
N ASN A 63 -53.59 -12.11 -59.56
CA ASN A 63 -52.30 -11.91 -60.20
C ASN A 63 -51.53 -10.72 -59.60
N THR A 64 -52.24 -9.66 -59.18
CA THR A 64 -51.64 -8.56 -58.39
C THR A 64 -51.13 -9.05 -57.05
N VAL A 65 -51.94 -9.83 -56.32
CA VAL A 65 -51.54 -10.46 -55.06
C VAL A 65 -50.30 -11.34 -55.24
N LYS A 66 -50.28 -12.18 -56.27
CA LYS A 66 -49.13 -13.03 -56.60
C LYS A 66 -47.87 -12.20 -56.85
N LYS A 67 -47.96 -11.16 -57.68
CA LYS A 67 -46.82 -10.28 -57.99
C LYS A 67 -46.29 -9.58 -56.73
N SER A 68 -47.17 -9.12 -55.86
CA SER A 68 -46.77 -8.53 -54.60
C SER A 68 -46.09 -9.54 -53.67
N ILE A 69 -46.56 -10.78 -53.57
CA ILE A 69 -45.85 -11.83 -52.83
C ILE A 69 -44.45 -12.07 -53.41
N GLU A 70 -44.30 -12.08 -54.74
CA GLU A 70 -42.99 -12.20 -55.39
C GLU A 70 -42.07 -11.01 -55.05
N GLU A 71 -42.61 -9.78 -54.96
CA GLU A 71 -41.85 -8.60 -54.55
C GLU A 71 -41.45 -8.65 -53.06
N VAL A 72 -42.33 -9.10 -52.14
CA VAL A 72 -41.98 -9.35 -50.73
C VAL A 72 -40.90 -10.42 -50.62
N ALA A 73 -41.03 -11.52 -51.36
CA ALA A 73 -40.06 -12.61 -51.37
C ALA A 73 -38.70 -12.18 -51.93
N ALA A 74 -38.68 -11.21 -52.85
CA ALA A 74 -37.46 -10.58 -53.37
C ALA A 74 -36.86 -9.54 -52.40
N GLY A 75 -37.48 -9.27 -51.25
CA GLY A 75 -37.00 -8.34 -50.22
C GLY A 75 -37.52 -6.91 -50.37
N ASN A 76 -38.43 -6.63 -51.31
CA ASN A 76 -39.11 -5.35 -51.40
C ASN A 76 -40.33 -5.30 -50.47
N LEU A 77 -40.11 -4.80 -49.25
CA LEU A 77 -41.14 -4.68 -48.21
C LEU A 77 -41.86 -3.33 -48.21
N SER A 78 -41.64 -2.51 -49.24
CA SER A 78 -42.32 -1.20 -49.41
C SER A 78 -43.63 -1.30 -50.18
N ILE A 79 -44.05 -2.52 -50.51
CA ILE A 79 -45.23 -2.75 -51.33
C ILE A 79 -46.49 -2.73 -50.47
N HIS A 80 -47.53 -2.09 -51.00
CA HIS A 80 -48.85 -2.03 -50.38
C HIS A 80 -49.89 -2.31 -51.45
N ILE A 81 -50.71 -3.34 -51.24
CA ILE A 81 -51.78 -3.72 -52.16
C ILE A 81 -53.04 -2.95 -51.74
N SER A 82 -53.61 -2.16 -52.64
CA SER A 82 -54.87 -1.44 -52.38
C SER A 82 -56.01 -2.41 -52.11
N GLU A 83 -56.95 -2.03 -51.22
CA GLU A 83 -58.12 -2.84 -50.90
C GLU A 83 -58.98 -3.11 -52.15
N PHE A 84 -59.43 -4.36 -52.31
CA PHE A 84 -60.23 -4.76 -53.46
C PHE A 84 -61.42 -5.64 -53.04
N GLY A 85 -62.61 -5.05 -52.93
CA GLY A 85 -63.86 -5.77 -52.70
C GLY A 85 -63.85 -6.73 -51.49
N ASN A 86 -64.90 -7.55 -51.35
CA ASN A 86 -65.00 -8.56 -50.28
C ASN A 86 -65.12 -9.99 -50.84
N ASN A 87 -64.60 -10.20 -52.04
CA ASN A 87 -64.56 -11.52 -52.65
C ASN A 87 -63.34 -12.32 -52.13
N CYS A 88 -63.20 -13.57 -52.57
CA CYS A 88 -62.14 -14.47 -52.09
C CYS A 88 -60.73 -13.89 -52.31
N ALA A 89 -60.51 -13.10 -53.39
CA ALA A 89 -59.23 -12.45 -53.67
C ALA A 89 -59.01 -11.22 -52.77
N GLY A 90 -60.05 -10.41 -52.56
CA GLY A 90 -60.02 -9.24 -51.68
C GLY A 90 -59.68 -9.56 -50.23
N ARG A 91 -60.18 -10.69 -49.71
CA ARG A 91 -59.96 -11.12 -48.32
C ARG A 91 -58.52 -11.54 -48.01
N LEU A 92 -57.68 -11.79 -49.02
CA LEU A 92 -56.26 -12.13 -48.84
C LEU A 92 -55.37 -10.89 -48.70
N ILE A 93 -55.78 -9.76 -49.27
CA ILE A 93 -55.00 -8.52 -49.34
C ILE A 93 -54.60 -7.99 -47.95
N PRO A 94 -55.52 -7.88 -46.96
CA PRO A 94 -55.15 -7.41 -45.62
C PRO A 94 -54.11 -8.30 -44.94
N GLY A 95 -54.21 -9.62 -45.11
CA GLY A 95 -53.25 -10.58 -44.54
C GLY A 95 -51.84 -10.42 -45.11
N ILE A 96 -51.74 -10.16 -46.42
CA ILE A 96 -50.45 -9.96 -47.09
C ILE A 96 -49.83 -8.61 -46.73
N ASN A 97 -50.64 -7.55 -46.68
CA ASN A 97 -50.17 -6.24 -46.24
C ASN A 97 -49.65 -6.31 -44.79
N SER A 98 -50.39 -6.95 -43.88
CA SER A 98 -49.96 -7.17 -42.49
C SER A 98 -48.68 -8.01 -42.41
N LEU A 99 -48.54 -9.06 -43.23
CA LEU A 99 -47.32 -9.85 -43.29
C LEU A 99 -46.11 -9.01 -43.76
N SER A 100 -46.28 -8.21 -44.82
CA SER A 100 -45.25 -7.31 -45.33
C SER A 100 -44.81 -6.28 -44.29
N GLU A 101 -45.78 -5.66 -43.59
CA GLU A 101 -45.52 -4.70 -42.51
C GLU A 101 -44.76 -5.34 -41.34
N ASN A 102 -45.18 -6.54 -40.91
CA ASN A 102 -44.52 -7.26 -39.82
C ASN A 102 -43.08 -7.67 -40.18
N ILE A 103 -42.83 -8.15 -41.41
CA ILE A 103 -41.48 -8.47 -41.88
C ILE A 103 -40.64 -7.18 -41.96
N SER A 104 -41.21 -6.07 -42.44
CA SER A 104 -40.55 -4.77 -42.49
C SER A 104 -40.16 -4.24 -41.11
N ALA A 105 -41.03 -4.42 -40.11
CA ALA A 105 -40.75 -4.09 -38.73
C ALA A 105 -39.62 -4.97 -38.16
N LEU A 106 -39.69 -6.28 -38.37
CA LEU A 106 -38.66 -7.23 -37.92
C LEU A 106 -37.29 -6.94 -38.53
N VAL A 107 -37.21 -6.67 -39.84
CA VAL A 107 -35.95 -6.33 -40.52
C VAL A 107 -35.38 -5.01 -39.99
N ARG A 108 -36.23 -4.01 -39.72
CA ARG A 108 -35.80 -2.75 -39.09
C ARG A 108 -35.25 -2.97 -37.69
N GLU A 109 -35.91 -3.80 -36.88
CA GLU A 109 -35.46 -4.16 -35.54
C GLU A 109 -34.11 -4.90 -35.58
N ILE A 110 -33.96 -5.90 -36.46
CA ILE A 110 -32.70 -6.63 -36.66
C ILE A 110 -31.57 -5.68 -37.07
N ARG A 111 -31.83 -4.76 -38.01
CA ARG A 111 -30.83 -3.77 -38.45
C ARG A 111 -30.42 -2.84 -37.31
N SER A 112 -31.39 -2.37 -36.52
CA SER A 112 -31.14 -1.54 -35.34
C SER A 112 -30.29 -2.30 -34.31
N SER A 113 -30.67 -3.54 -33.98
CA SER A 113 -29.93 -4.40 -33.05
C SER A 113 -28.52 -4.69 -33.53
N SER A 114 -28.32 -4.91 -34.84
CA SER A 114 -26.99 -5.12 -35.42
C SER A 114 -26.13 -3.86 -35.31
N GLN A 115 -26.70 -2.67 -35.52
CA GLN A 115 -25.98 -1.41 -35.35
C GLN A 115 -25.56 -1.21 -33.89
N THR A 116 -26.45 -1.50 -32.93
CA THR A 116 -26.12 -1.46 -31.50
C THR A 116 -25.06 -2.50 -31.13
N ALA A 117 -25.10 -3.71 -31.71
CA ALA A 117 -24.07 -4.72 -31.48
C ALA A 117 -22.69 -4.27 -32.01
N MET A 118 -22.65 -3.60 -33.18
CA MET A 118 -21.42 -3.01 -33.72
C MET A 118 -20.85 -1.94 -32.80
N THR A 119 -21.67 -0.98 -32.34
CA THR A 119 -21.19 0.08 -31.44
C THR A 119 -20.72 -0.46 -30.09
N LEU A 120 -21.42 -1.45 -29.53
CA LEU A 120 -20.98 -2.14 -28.32
C LEU A 120 -19.65 -2.88 -28.50
N SER A 121 -19.43 -3.49 -29.67
CA SER A 121 -18.18 -4.19 -29.99
C SER A 121 -17.00 -3.22 -30.09
N GLU A 122 -17.20 -2.05 -30.71
CA GLU A 122 -16.18 -0.98 -30.77
C GLU A 122 -15.84 -0.44 -29.37
N GLN A 123 -16.86 -0.21 -28.53
CA GLN A 123 -16.66 0.21 -27.13
C GLN A 123 -15.92 -0.86 -26.32
N LEU A 124 -16.24 -2.14 -26.53
CA LEU A 124 -15.56 -3.25 -25.86
C LEU A 124 -14.09 -3.32 -26.27
N ALA A 125 -13.78 -3.17 -27.56
CA ALA A 125 -12.41 -3.13 -28.06
C ALA A 125 -11.61 -1.97 -27.43
N ALA A 126 -12.19 -0.77 -27.38
CA ALA A 126 -11.55 0.38 -26.73
C ALA A 126 -11.31 0.16 -25.22
N ARG A 127 -12.29 -0.44 -24.52
CA ARG A 127 -12.15 -0.79 -23.10
C ARG A 127 -11.10 -1.88 -22.86
N SER A 128 -11.04 -2.89 -23.72
CA SER A 128 -10.04 -3.96 -23.65
C SER A 128 -8.63 -3.40 -23.82
N LEU A 129 -8.42 -2.48 -24.78
CA LEU A 129 -7.14 -1.79 -24.93
C LEU A 129 -6.77 -0.97 -23.69
N SER A 130 -7.72 -0.19 -23.15
CA SER A 130 -7.48 0.59 -21.93
C SER A 130 -7.19 -0.31 -20.71
N LEU A 131 -7.86 -1.46 -20.59
CA LEU A 131 -7.59 -2.44 -19.54
C LEU A 131 -6.20 -3.06 -19.71
N SER A 132 -5.76 -3.35 -20.94
CA SER A 132 -4.41 -3.83 -21.22
C SER A 132 -3.36 -2.82 -20.74
N VAL A 133 -3.51 -1.55 -21.10
CA VAL A 133 -2.61 -0.48 -20.66
C VAL A 133 -2.59 -0.35 -19.13
N LYS A 134 -3.76 -0.40 -18.48
CA LYS A 134 -3.83 -0.38 -17.00
C LYS A 134 -3.15 -1.60 -16.39
N THR A 135 -3.28 -2.77 -17.00
CA THR A 135 -2.65 -4.01 -16.53
C THR A 135 -1.13 -3.92 -16.64
N GLU A 136 -0.61 -3.38 -17.74
CA GLU A 136 0.82 -3.10 -17.91
C GLU A 136 1.34 -2.11 -16.87
N GLN A 137 0.61 -1.01 -16.64
CA GLN A 137 0.97 -0.02 -15.63
C GLN A 137 0.94 -0.62 -14.22
N GLN A 138 -0.07 -1.42 -13.89
CA GLN A 138 -0.16 -2.12 -12.61
C GLN A 138 0.98 -3.13 -12.44
N SER A 139 1.35 -3.85 -13.50
CA SER A 139 2.51 -4.75 -13.49
C SER A 139 3.80 -3.97 -13.24
N ALA A 140 3.99 -2.81 -13.87
CA ALA A 140 5.15 -1.95 -13.62
C ALA A 140 5.20 -1.45 -12.17
N SER A 141 4.05 -1.04 -11.61
CA SER A 141 3.96 -0.66 -10.19
C SER A 141 4.29 -1.82 -9.26
N LEU A 142 3.83 -3.04 -9.55
CA LEU A 142 4.18 -4.23 -8.76
C LEU A 142 5.67 -4.54 -8.80
N ILE A 143 6.33 -4.41 -9.96
CA ILE A 143 7.79 -4.58 -10.07
C ILE A 143 8.52 -3.54 -9.23
N GLN A 144 8.08 -2.28 -9.25
CA GLN A 144 8.66 -1.23 -8.41
C GLN A 144 8.44 -1.50 -6.92
N THR A 145 7.24 -1.96 -6.52
CA THR A 145 6.95 -2.36 -5.14
C THR A 145 7.83 -3.52 -4.70
N ALA A 146 8.04 -4.54 -5.55
CA ALA A 146 8.94 -5.65 -5.27
C ALA A 146 10.39 -5.16 -5.06
N ALA A 147 10.89 -4.28 -5.93
CA ALA A 147 12.21 -3.68 -5.77
C ALA A 147 12.35 -2.87 -4.46
N SER A 148 11.31 -2.11 -4.08
CA SER A 148 11.29 -1.41 -2.79
C SER A 148 11.24 -2.36 -1.59
N ILE A 149 10.61 -3.53 -1.71
CA ILE A 149 10.61 -4.56 -0.68
C ILE A 149 12.01 -5.18 -0.52
N ASP A 150 12.72 -5.44 -1.62
CA ASP A 150 14.10 -5.95 -1.57
C ASP A 150 15.05 -4.95 -0.90
N GLU A 151 14.91 -3.65 -1.22
CA GLU A 151 15.67 -2.58 -0.56
C GLU A 151 15.32 -2.50 0.94
N MET A 152 14.04 -2.61 1.29
CA MET A 152 13.60 -2.64 2.68
C MET A 152 14.17 -3.85 3.43
N ALA A 153 14.18 -5.04 2.81
CA ALA A 153 14.76 -6.25 3.38
C ALA A 153 16.26 -6.07 3.67
N ALA A 154 17.01 -5.49 2.73
CA ALA A 154 18.42 -5.18 2.90
C ALA A 154 18.65 -4.18 4.04
N SER A 155 17.82 -3.13 4.11
CA SER A 155 17.89 -2.11 5.17
C SER A 155 17.58 -2.70 6.56
N THR A 156 16.52 -3.50 6.68
CA THR A 156 16.15 -4.20 7.92
C THR A 156 17.27 -5.12 8.40
N LYS A 157 17.91 -5.86 7.48
CA LYS A 157 19.08 -6.71 7.80
C LYS A 157 20.27 -5.90 8.31
N ASN A 158 20.58 -4.78 7.65
CA ASN A 158 21.64 -3.88 8.12
C ASN A 158 21.31 -3.30 9.50
N ASN A 159 20.05 -2.96 9.74
CA ASN A 159 19.59 -2.45 11.02
C ASN A 159 19.79 -3.48 12.13
N ALA A 160 19.50 -4.76 11.87
CA ALA A 160 19.72 -5.85 12.82
C ALA A 160 21.20 -5.98 13.21
N ASP A 161 22.12 -5.95 12.24
CA ASP A 161 23.55 -6.05 12.55
C ASP A 161 24.09 -4.80 13.25
N ASN A 162 23.63 -3.61 12.86
CA ASN A 162 23.98 -2.35 13.53
C ASN A 162 23.51 -2.35 14.99
N THR A 163 22.29 -2.79 15.26
CA THR A 163 21.76 -2.93 16.63
C THR A 163 22.58 -3.93 17.45
N ARG A 164 22.96 -5.06 16.85
CA ARG A 164 23.83 -6.06 17.50
C ARG A 164 25.21 -5.46 17.83
N MET A 165 25.83 -4.76 16.89
CA MET A 165 27.11 -4.08 17.09
C MET A 165 27.02 -3.00 18.19
N ALA A 166 25.96 -2.18 18.17
CA ALA A 166 25.74 -1.16 19.16
C ALA A 166 25.59 -1.74 20.58
N SER A 167 24.89 -2.88 20.72
CA SER A 167 24.77 -3.57 22.00
C SER A 167 26.12 -4.11 22.51
N ILE A 168 26.95 -4.68 21.63
CA ILE A 168 28.32 -5.11 21.98
C ILE A 168 29.16 -3.90 22.44
N GLN A 169 29.06 -2.78 21.74
CA GLN A 169 29.80 -1.57 22.09
C GLN A 169 29.33 -0.98 23.44
N ALA A 170 28.03 -1.01 23.72
CA ALA A 170 27.48 -0.58 25.00
C ALA A 170 27.93 -1.49 26.16
N ASP A 171 28.03 -2.80 25.95
CA ASP A 171 28.59 -3.72 26.95
C ASP A 171 30.07 -3.43 27.22
N CYS A 172 30.87 -3.21 26.16
CA CYS A 172 32.27 -2.83 26.28
C CYS A 172 32.44 -1.51 27.06
N ALA A 173 31.63 -0.50 26.76
CA ALA A 173 31.61 0.77 27.49
C ALA A 173 31.26 0.57 28.97
N THR A 174 30.27 -0.28 29.26
CA THR A 174 29.87 -0.64 30.62
C THR A 174 31.02 -1.29 31.39
N GLN A 175 31.71 -2.25 30.78
CA GLN A 175 32.87 -2.90 31.39
C GLN A 175 34.02 -1.93 31.66
N CYS A 176 34.29 -1.01 30.72
CA CYS A 176 35.31 0.03 30.88
C CYS A 176 34.96 0.97 32.04
N ALA A 177 33.72 1.45 32.10
CA ALA A 177 33.24 2.32 33.16
C ALA A 177 33.27 1.64 34.54
N ARG A 178 32.93 0.34 34.63
CA ARG A 178 33.06 -0.45 35.88
C ARG A 178 34.51 -0.54 36.35
N LYS A 179 35.44 -0.87 35.45
CA LYS A 179 36.88 -0.89 35.78
C LYS A 179 37.38 0.50 36.21
N GLY A 180 36.90 1.55 35.55
CA GLY A 180 37.17 2.94 35.92
C GLY A 180 36.68 3.28 37.34
N GLY A 181 35.46 2.85 37.68
CA GLY A 181 34.90 2.99 39.03
C GLY A 181 35.72 2.26 40.09
N GLU A 182 36.13 1.01 39.84
CA GLU A 182 37.00 0.24 40.75
C GLU A 182 38.36 0.93 40.96
N LEU A 183 38.94 1.53 39.91
CA LEU A 183 40.15 2.34 40.00
C LEU A 183 39.94 3.58 40.87
N MET A 184 38.82 4.30 40.71
CA MET A 184 38.51 5.47 41.54
C MET A 184 38.39 5.09 43.02
N VAL A 185 37.76 3.96 43.36
CA VAL A 185 37.69 3.44 44.74
C VAL A 185 39.10 3.26 45.33
N ARG A 186 40.03 2.65 44.57
CA ARG A 186 41.42 2.47 45.01
C ARG A 186 42.16 3.81 45.18
N VAL A 187 41.89 4.79 44.33
CA VAL A 187 42.47 6.14 44.48
C VAL A 187 41.95 6.81 45.75
N THR A 188 40.66 6.70 46.04
CA THR A 188 40.06 7.21 47.29
C THR A 188 40.68 6.58 48.53
N GLU A 189 40.92 5.26 48.54
CA GLU A 189 41.63 4.57 49.62
C GLU A 189 43.06 5.12 49.81
N ASN A 190 43.82 5.30 48.72
CA ASN A 190 45.15 5.88 48.79
C ASN A 190 45.13 7.32 49.33
N MET A 191 44.17 8.15 48.90
CA MET A 191 44.03 9.52 49.42
C MET A 191 43.76 9.52 50.92
N ARG A 192 42.91 8.60 51.40
CA ARG A 192 42.67 8.42 52.84
C ARG A 192 43.95 8.03 53.59
N SER A 193 44.73 7.08 53.07
CA SER A 193 46.02 6.72 53.68
C SER A 193 47.01 7.88 53.71
N ILE A 194 47.03 8.74 52.69
CA ILE A 194 47.86 9.96 52.68
C ILE A 194 47.37 10.95 53.74
N THR A 195 46.05 11.16 53.88
CA THR A 195 45.48 12.01 54.94
C THR A 195 45.86 11.51 56.33
N ASP A 196 45.76 10.20 56.58
CA ASP A 196 46.12 9.59 57.86
C ASP A 196 47.63 9.78 58.15
N CYS A 197 48.49 9.57 57.15
CA CYS A 197 49.94 9.80 57.25
C CYS A 197 50.27 11.27 57.54
N ALA A 198 49.62 12.22 56.84
CA ALA A 198 49.80 13.65 57.08
C ALA A 198 49.40 14.06 58.50
N SER A 199 48.32 13.48 59.04
CA SER A 199 47.90 13.71 60.44
C SER A 199 48.98 13.27 61.43
N GLN A 200 49.55 12.07 61.23
CA GLN A 200 50.65 11.57 62.06
C GLN A 200 51.90 12.45 61.96
N MET A 201 52.24 12.94 60.76
CA MET A 201 53.35 13.87 60.59
C MET A 201 53.11 15.18 61.36
N THR A 202 51.88 15.72 61.35
CA THR A 202 51.54 16.93 62.12
C THR A 202 51.73 16.74 63.62
N GLU A 203 51.36 15.57 64.16
CA GLU A 203 51.60 15.22 65.57
C GLU A 203 53.10 15.17 65.89
N ILE A 204 53.90 14.50 65.05
CA ILE A 204 55.36 14.39 65.23
C ILE A 204 56.04 15.76 65.16
N ILE A 205 55.67 16.60 64.19
CA ILE A 205 56.23 17.94 64.04
C ILE A 205 55.83 18.84 65.21
N SER A 206 54.61 18.69 65.75
CA SER A 206 54.18 19.41 66.95
C SER A 206 54.98 18.97 68.19
N LEU A 207 55.34 17.68 68.30
CA LEU A 207 56.24 17.19 69.34
C LEU A 207 57.66 17.78 69.19
N ILE A 208 58.20 17.86 67.98
CA ILE A 208 59.52 18.44 67.70
C ILE A 208 59.55 19.93 68.08
N ASP A 209 58.52 20.70 67.72
CA ASP A 209 58.38 22.11 68.13
C ASP A 209 58.34 22.24 69.67
N GLY A 210 57.62 21.33 70.34
CA GLY A 210 57.61 21.23 71.80
C GLY A 210 59.00 20.94 72.40
N ILE A 211 59.76 20.02 71.82
CA ILE A 211 61.14 19.71 72.25
C ILE A 211 62.07 20.91 72.01
N ALA A 212 61.94 21.59 70.87
CA ALA A 212 62.72 22.79 70.57
C ALA A 212 62.42 23.90 71.59
N PHE A 213 61.16 24.11 71.95
CA PHE A 213 60.76 25.06 72.99
C PHE A 213 61.35 24.69 74.36
N GLN A 214 61.25 23.42 74.77
CA GLN A 214 61.85 22.94 76.02
C GLN A 214 63.38 23.14 76.04
N THR A 215 64.05 22.83 74.93
CA THR A 215 65.50 23.00 74.78
C THR A 215 65.91 24.46 74.86
N ASN A 216 65.12 25.36 74.27
CA ASN A 216 65.32 26.81 74.37
C ASN A 216 65.20 27.32 75.81
N ILE A 217 64.24 26.79 76.59
CA ILE A 217 64.11 27.12 78.02
C ILE A 217 65.28 26.55 78.84
N LEU A 218 65.71 25.31 78.60
CA LEU A 218 66.89 24.72 79.25
C LEU A 218 68.16 25.52 78.96
N ALA A 219 68.37 25.91 77.70
CA ALA A 219 69.52 26.70 77.28
C ALA A 219 69.53 28.10 77.91
N LEU A 220 68.36 28.73 78.02
CA LEU A 220 68.22 30.00 78.74
C LEU A 220 68.57 29.84 80.22
N ASN A 221 68.06 28.80 80.90
CA ASN A 221 68.39 28.54 82.30
C ASN A 221 69.90 28.28 82.50
N ALA A 222 70.52 27.53 81.57
CA ALA A 222 71.97 27.28 81.59
C ALA A 222 72.78 28.56 81.36
N ALA A 223 72.34 29.46 80.46
CA ALA A 223 72.99 30.75 80.24
C ALA A 223 72.91 31.64 81.48
N VAL A 224 71.78 31.63 82.20
CA VAL A 224 71.60 32.36 83.47
C VAL A 224 72.53 31.82 84.55
N GLU A 225 72.62 30.49 84.72
CA GLU A 225 73.49 29.89 85.72
C GLU A 225 74.98 30.06 85.39
N ALA A 226 75.35 30.04 84.10
CA ALA A 226 76.69 30.35 83.62
C ALA A 226 77.08 31.81 83.92
N ALA A 227 76.15 32.77 83.74
CA ALA A 227 76.37 34.16 84.13
C ALA A 227 76.54 34.31 85.65
N ARG A 228 75.84 33.48 86.44
CA ARG A 228 75.92 33.45 87.90
C ARG A 228 77.26 32.91 88.42
N ALA A 229 77.90 32.00 87.68
CA ALA A 229 79.22 31.44 87.99
C ALA A 229 80.41 32.37 87.63
N GLY A 230 80.15 33.54 87.05
CA GLY A 230 81.18 34.55 86.75
C GLY A 230 82.24 34.05 85.75
N ASP A 231 83.52 34.27 86.05
CA ASP A 231 84.63 33.93 85.14
C ASP A 231 84.76 32.42 84.85
N HIS A 232 84.35 31.56 85.78
CA HIS A 232 84.35 30.11 85.59
C HIS A 232 83.24 29.62 84.64
N GLY A 233 82.20 30.44 84.41
CA GLY A 233 81.04 30.09 83.58
C GLY A 233 81.13 30.55 82.12
N LYS A 234 82.17 31.31 81.73
CA LYS A 234 82.29 31.90 80.37
C LYS A 234 82.18 30.88 79.24
N GLY A 235 82.83 29.72 79.37
CA GLY A 235 82.74 28.64 78.38
C GLY A 235 81.33 28.03 78.28
N PHE A 236 80.67 27.82 79.42
CA PHE A 236 79.29 27.32 79.49
C PHE A 236 78.28 28.31 78.91
N SER A 237 78.49 29.62 79.09
CA SER A 237 77.61 30.65 78.54
C SER A 237 77.60 30.65 77.00
N VAL A 238 78.74 30.38 76.36
CA VAL A 238 78.83 30.29 74.89
C VAL A 238 78.09 29.06 74.38
N VAL A 239 78.30 27.90 75.02
CA VAL A 239 77.57 26.66 74.68
C VAL A 239 76.07 26.83 74.87
N ALA A 240 75.62 27.46 75.96
CA ALA A 240 74.21 27.74 76.20
C ALA A 240 73.60 28.66 75.12
N GLY A 241 74.35 29.67 74.65
CA GLY A 241 73.94 30.52 73.53
C GLY A 241 73.79 29.74 72.22
N GLU A 242 74.73 28.85 71.91
CA GLU A 242 74.69 28.04 70.69
C GLU A 242 73.54 27.02 70.71
N VAL A 243 73.31 26.35 71.86
CA VAL A 243 72.18 25.44 72.05
C VAL A 243 70.85 26.19 71.90
N ARG A 244 70.75 27.42 72.42
CA ARG A 244 69.56 28.27 72.27
C ARG A 244 69.31 28.63 70.80
N ASN A 245 70.35 28.99 70.05
CA ASN A 245 70.25 29.28 68.63
C ASN A 245 69.80 28.04 67.83
N LEU A 246 70.37 26.88 68.13
CA LEU A 246 69.97 25.60 67.52
C LEU A 246 68.51 25.25 67.81
N ALA A 247 68.04 25.51 69.03
CA ALA A 247 66.65 25.32 69.41
C ALA A 247 65.70 26.24 68.61
N HIS A 248 66.05 27.52 68.44
CA HIS A 248 65.27 28.46 67.62
C HIS A 248 65.20 28.01 66.14
N ARG A 249 66.34 27.61 65.57
CA ARG A 249 66.40 27.08 64.20
C ARG A 249 65.55 25.81 64.03
N SER A 250 65.51 24.96 65.05
CA SER A 250 64.69 23.73 65.05
C SER A 250 63.20 24.05 65.08
N ALA A 251 62.77 25.02 65.89
CA ALA A 251 61.38 25.48 65.94
C ALA A 251 60.93 26.12 64.61
N GLU A 252 61.78 26.95 64.01
CA GLU A 252 61.51 27.55 62.70
C GLU A 252 61.36 26.48 61.60
N ALA A 253 62.27 25.50 61.57
CA ALA A 253 62.18 24.38 60.63
C ALA A 253 60.91 23.54 60.86
N ALA A 254 60.55 23.25 62.11
CA ALA A 254 59.32 22.54 62.45
C ALA A 254 58.08 23.30 61.94
N LYS A 255 58.04 24.62 62.12
CA LYS A 255 56.95 25.47 61.61
C LYS A 255 56.85 25.44 60.08
N SER A 256 57.98 25.51 59.38
CA SER A 256 58.02 25.40 57.90
C SER A 256 57.53 24.03 57.42
N ILE A 257 57.92 22.94 58.07
CA ILE A 257 57.45 21.59 57.72
C ILE A 257 55.95 21.46 57.98
N LYS A 258 55.44 21.99 59.10
CA LYS A 258 54.01 22.00 59.42
C LYS A 258 53.19 22.69 58.32
N ALA A 259 53.65 23.85 57.85
CA ALA A 259 52.97 24.56 56.76
C ALA A 259 52.94 23.75 55.45
N LEU A 260 54.01 23.01 55.13
CA LEU A 260 54.05 22.09 53.98
C LEU A 260 53.07 20.92 54.13
N ILE A 261 52.92 20.37 55.34
CA ILE A 261 51.94 19.32 55.64
C ILE A 261 50.51 19.86 55.48
N ASP A 262 50.22 21.06 55.99
CA ASP A 262 48.91 21.69 55.86
C ASP A 262 48.51 21.89 54.38
N VAL A 263 49.44 22.37 53.55
CA VAL A 263 49.22 22.49 52.09
C VAL A 263 48.97 21.12 51.45
N THR A 264 49.69 20.09 51.89
CA THR A 264 49.50 18.72 51.39
C THR A 264 48.11 18.20 51.75
N HIS A 265 47.64 18.45 52.97
CA HIS A 265 46.31 18.07 53.43
C HIS A 265 45.21 18.72 52.57
N ASP A 266 45.31 20.01 52.28
CA ASP A 266 44.36 20.70 51.42
C ASP A 266 44.35 20.16 49.98
N ASN A 267 45.53 19.84 49.42
CA ASN A 267 45.63 19.25 48.08
C ASN A 267 45.00 17.85 48.02
N VAL A 268 45.22 17.00 49.03
CA VAL A 268 44.61 15.66 49.10
C VAL A 268 43.09 15.75 49.26
N ARG A 269 42.60 16.70 50.08
CA ARG A 269 41.16 16.94 50.25
C ARG A 269 40.49 17.36 48.93
N GLN A 270 41.11 18.26 48.18
CA GLN A 270 40.62 18.66 46.85
C GLN A 270 40.67 17.48 45.87
N GLY A 271 41.75 16.70 45.87
CA GLY A 271 41.88 15.50 45.05
C GLY A 271 40.79 14.47 45.34
N ALA A 272 40.48 14.23 46.61
CA ALA A 272 39.41 13.31 47.02
C ALA A 272 38.03 13.75 46.50
N ALA A 273 37.73 15.05 46.52
CA ALA A 273 36.47 15.58 45.98
C ALA A 273 36.35 15.34 44.45
N ILE A 274 37.43 15.56 43.70
CA ILE A 274 37.47 15.32 42.24
C ILE A 274 37.28 13.82 41.93
N VAL A 275 37.89 12.94 42.72
CA VAL A 275 37.77 11.49 42.54
C VAL A 275 36.34 11.02 42.82
N GLN A 276 35.65 11.58 43.83
CA GLN A 276 34.24 11.29 44.08
C GLN A 276 33.33 11.72 42.92
N GLU A 277 33.60 12.87 42.32
CA GLU A 277 32.87 13.32 41.13
C GLU A 277 33.12 12.40 39.93
N ALA A 278 34.38 11.98 39.73
CA ALA A 278 34.74 11.01 38.70
C ALA A 278 34.06 9.64 38.92
N GLU A 279 33.98 9.16 40.16
CA GLU A 279 33.26 7.94 40.52
C GLU A 279 31.78 8.03 40.15
N LYS A 280 31.11 9.15 40.50
CA LYS A 280 29.72 9.40 40.13
C LYS A 280 29.52 9.40 38.61
N ASN A 281 30.40 10.06 37.87
CA ASN A 281 30.34 10.07 36.40
C ASN A 281 30.48 8.66 35.79
N MET A 282 31.33 7.79 36.37
CA MET A 282 31.41 6.40 35.93
C MET A 282 30.11 5.62 36.18
N GLN A 283 29.44 5.84 37.32
CA GLN A 283 28.14 5.24 37.61
C GLN A 283 27.05 5.71 36.64
N GLU A 284 27.03 7.00 36.28
CA GLU A 284 26.11 7.54 35.28
C GLU A 284 26.35 6.91 33.89
N ILE A 285 27.60 6.69 33.48
CA ILE A 285 27.93 6.00 32.22
C ILE A 285 27.41 4.55 32.23
N VAL A 286 27.57 3.82 33.34
CA VAL A 286 27.04 2.46 33.49
C VAL A 286 25.51 2.46 33.38
N GLY A 287 24.84 3.40 34.04
CA GLY A 287 23.38 3.57 33.95
C GLY A 287 22.90 3.88 32.53
N GLY A 288 23.54 4.84 31.86
CA GLY A 288 23.21 5.22 30.49
C GLY A 288 23.48 4.11 29.47
N SER A 289 24.57 3.37 29.63
CA SER A 289 24.88 2.20 28.77
C SER A 289 23.88 1.06 28.99
N GLY A 290 23.38 0.88 30.21
CA GLY A 290 22.29 -0.05 30.51
C GLY A 290 20.99 0.31 29.78
N GLN A 291 20.61 1.58 29.79
CA GLN A 291 19.44 2.06 29.03
C GLN A 291 19.59 1.87 27.52
N LEU A 292 20.80 2.13 26.98
CA LEU A 292 21.11 1.86 25.57
C LEU A 292 20.92 0.38 25.22
N ASN A 293 21.34 -0.54 26.09
CA ASN A 293 21.14 -1.98 25.86
C ASN A 293 19.66 -2.38 25.84
N VAL A 294 18.83 -1.80 26.71
CA VAL A 294 17.38 -2.02 26.69
C VAL A 294 16.78 -1.54 25.37
N LEU A 295 17.15 -0.33 24.92
CA LEU A 295 16.69 0.21 23.65
C LEU A 295 17.12 -0.65 22.45
N MET A 296 18.36 -1.15 22.44
CA MET A 296 18.82 -2.07 21.39
C MET A 296 18.05 -3.39 21.40
N SER A 297 17.64 -3.90 22.56
CA SER A 297 16.80 -5.10 22.65
C SER A 297 15.41 -4.88 22.05
N GLU A 298 14.80 -3.71 22.29
CA GLU A 298 13.52 -3.34 21.69
C GLU A 298 13.64 -3.19 20.17
N ILE A 299 14.66 -2.48 19.69
CA ILE A 299 14.92 -2.33 18.25
C ILE A 299 15.14 -3.70 17.60
N SER A 300 15.90 -4.60 18.23
CA SER A 300 16.11 -5.95 17.71
C SER A 300 14.81 -6.75 17.59
N THR A 301 13.87 -6.56 18.53
CA THR A 301 12.56 -7.22 18.50
C THR A 301 11.73 -6.69 17.34
N THR A 302 11.61 -5.37 17.22
CA THR A 302 10.90 -4.71 16.11
C THR A 302 11.50 -5.06 14.75
N THR A 303 12.83 -5.10 14.65
CA THR A 303 13.53 -5.46 13.40
C THR A 303 13.21 -6.91 12.99
N ARG A 304 13.11 -7.83 13.94
CA ARG A 304 12.70 -9.22 13.67
C ARG A 304 11.22 -9.33 13.27
N GLU A 305 10.35 -8.47 13.79
CA GLU A 305 8.95 -8.39 13.34
C GLU A 305 8.85 -7.83 11.92
N GLN A 306 9.62 -6.78 11.59
CA GLN A 306 9.73 -6.24 10.24
C GLN A 306 10.23 -7.28 9.25
N GLU A 307 11.28 -8.04 9.60
CA GLU A 307 11.79 -9.12 8.76
C GLU A 307 10.71 -10.18 8.46
N LYS A 308 9.91 -10.56 9.47
CA LYS A 308 8.78 -11.47 9.27
C LYS A 308 7.70 -10.87 8.36
N GLY A 309 7.36 -9.60 8.56
CA GLY A 309 6.37 -8.90 7.73
C GLY A 309 6.80 -8.79 6.28
N ILE A 310 8.07 -8.47 6.03
CA ILE A 310 8.67 -8.44 4.69
C ILE A 310 8.59 -9.82 4.04
N ASN A 311 9.02 -10.88 4.74
CA ASN A 311 8.95 -12.25 4.22
C ASN A 311 7.51 -12.67 3.87
N GLN A 312 6.51 -12.28 4.66
CA GLN A 312 5.10 -12.56 4.36
C GLN A 312 4.64 -11.88 3.07
N ILE A 313 5.07 -10.64 2.82
CA ILE A 313 4.72 -9.92 1.59
C ILE A 313 5.45 -10.53 0.38
N THR A 314 6.71 -10.95 0.54
CA THR A 314 7.47 -11.59 -0.55
C THR A 314 6.92 -12.97 -0.94
N LEU A 315 6.30 -13.69 0.00
CA LEU A 315 5.69 -15.01 -0.22
C LEU A 315 4.25 -14.97 -0.75
N ALA A 316 3.56 -13.81 -0.65
CA ALA A 316 2.16 -13.62 -1.03
C ALA A 316 2.02 -13.14 -2.49
#